data_AF-A0A964U6X9-F1
#
_entry.id   AF-A0A964U6X9-F1
#
_cell.length_a   1.000
_cell.length_b   1.000
_cell.length_c   1.000
_cell.angle_alpha   90.00
_cell.angle_beta   90.00
_cell.angle_gamma   90.00
#
_symmetry.space_group_name_H-M   'P 1'
#
loop_
_entity.id
_entity.type
_entity.pdbx_description
1 polymer ?
#
loop_
_entity_poly.entity_id
_entity_poly.type
_entity_poly.pdbx_seq_one_letter_code
_entity_poly.pdbx_strand_id
1 'polypeptide(L)'
;MADASLIASLSGWLESHIFGSAALAAVGFAALVGFATTVLVWLIRLVMHVLRASNASSNRTIRKAASQPGYRVLVGEFDGPGGHEAGRVLSRALGRHLPEFCFGARFQLFRVLTQQGRPEGKTLQQARKRLEKTGADILIWGERSGNGPEGLRVDGVTRSGSQRASEATPFVLHLPGDLVSGDDRLDRIIAYLVAKRLQPALGRPEAFRAERMAELGEVLDELLARDDEIRGPDADAGLMPPAVRREFEQDFGAITMHLEGTARQQEWLARVIARRRATLERLKGLPDASALTEARLDLGQALLKRAESHFDPVAVREATVHLNSVVDTLRSSDAIRKVQRASDGLQRAQNMVETRRRFAVNFSA
;
A
#
# COMPACT_ATOMS: atom_id res chain seq x y z
N MET A 1 13.83 89.28 -26.54
CA MET A 1 14.16 88.88 -25.15
C MET A 1 12.94 88.45 -24.33
N ALA A 2 11.73 88.31 -24.91
CA ALA A 2 10.51 87.94 -24.18
C ALA A 2 10.22 86.41 -24.11
N ASP A 3 10.83 85.61 -24.98
CA ASP A 3 10.53 84.16 -25.05
C ASP A 3 11.28 83.33 -23.98
N ALA A 4 12.45 83.78 -23.54
CA ALA A 4 13.25 83.03 -22.55
C ALA A 4 12.64 83.06 -21.14
N SER A 5 11.97 84.16 -20.77
CA SER A 5 11.30 84.29 -19.46
C SER A 5 9.99 83.50 -19.39
N LEU A 6 9.29 83.34 -20.51
CA LEU A 6 8.10 82.49 -20.60
C LEU A 6 8.45 81.00 -20.52
N ILE A 7 9.53 80.56 -21.18
CA ILE A 7 9.98 79.17 -21.10
C ILE A 7 10.47 78.85 -19.69
N ALA A 8 11.20 79.76 -19.04
CA ALA A 8 11.68 79.58 -17.67
C ALA A 8 10.55 79.60 -16.62
N SER A 9 9.50 80.40 -16.83
CA SER A 9 8.34 80.42 -15.93
C SER A 9 7.45 79.19 -16.11
N LEU A 10 7.30 78.70 -17.35
CA LEU A 10 6.65 77.42 -17.64
C LEU A 10 7.43 76.24 -17.05
N SER A 11 8.75 76.21 -17.18
CA SER A 11 9.57 75.13 -16.63
C SER A 11 9.52 75.10 -15.10
N GLY A 12 9.61 76.27 -14.44
CA GLY A 12 9.49 76.38 -12.98
C GLY A 12 8.08 76.06 -12.45
N TRP A 13 7.03 76.39 -13.23
CA TRP A 13 5.66 75.99 -12.91
C TRP A 13 5.47 74.47 -13.06
N LEU A 14 6.00 73.87 -14.13
CA LEU A 14 5.99 72.43 -14.35
C LEU A 14 6.76 71.66 -13.25
N GLU A 15 7.96 72.11 -12.88
CA GLU A 15 8.73 71.49 -11.80
C GLU A 15 8.02 71.58 -10.44
N SER A 16 7.43 72.73 -10.12
CA SER A 16 6.73 72.93 -8.83
C SER A 16 5.38 72.23 -8.74
N HIS A 17 4.60 72.14 -9.83
CA HIS A 17 3.24 71.59 -9.79
C HIS A 17 3.14 70.13 -10.24
N ILE A 18 3.99 69.68 -11.17
CA ILE A 18 3.89 68.34 -11.76
C ILE A 18 4.91 67.38 -11.14
N PHE A 19 6.15 67.82 -10.93
CA PHE A 19 7.21 66.94 -10.39
C PHE A 19 7.33 66.97 -8.86
N GLY A 20 6.84 68.02 -8.19
CA GLY A 20 6.87 68.16 -6.73
C GLY A 20 5.61 67.72 -5.98
N SER A 21 4.50 67.38 -6.67
CA SER A 21 3.24 67.10 -5.98
C SER A 21 3.16 65.65 -5.48
N ALA A 22 3.09 65.48 -4.16
CA ALA A 22 2.91 64.18 -3.51
C ALA A 22 1.69 63.41 -4.03
N ALA A 23 0.69 64.09 -4.58
CA ALA A 23 -0.49 63.50 -5.20
C ALA A 23 -0.17 62.73 -6.50
N LEU A 24 0.68 63.27 -7.38
CA LEU A 24 1.10 62.59 -8.62
C LEU A 24 2.00 61.39 -8.31
N ALA A 25 2.88 61.52 -7.33
CA ALA A 25 3.68 60.40 -6.84
C ALA A 25 2.80 59.29 -6.23
N ALA A 26 1.76 59.65 -5.48
CA ALA A 26 0.80 58.69 -4.92
C ALA A 26 -0.02 57.97 -6.01
N VAL A 27 -0.47 58.70 -7.05
CA VAL A 27 -1.17 58.10 -8.20
C VAL A 27 -0.24 57.19 -9.01
N GLY A 28 0.99 57.61 -9.27
CA GLY A 28 2.00 56.80 -9.96
C GLY A 28 2.35 55.54 -9.18
N PHE A 29 2.49 55.64 -7.86
CA PHE A 29 2.72 54.49 -6.98
C PHE A 29 1.52 53.53 -6.98
N ALA A 30 0.29 54.05 -6.87
CA ALA A 30 -0.92 53.23 -6.93
C ALA A 30 -1.05 52.49 -8.29
N ALA A 31 -0.74 53.17 -9.40
CA ALA A 31 -0.73 52.57 -10.73
C ALA A 31 0.34 51.47 -10.87
N LEU A 32 1.53 51.69 -10.31
CA LEU A 32 2.62 50.70 -10.32
C LEU A 32 2.29 49.47 -9.47
N VAL A 33 1.70 49.65 -8.28
CA VAL A 33 1.22 48.55 -7.44
C VAL A 33 0.09 47.79 -8.13
N GLY A 34 -0.85 48.50 -8.77
CA GLY A 34 -1.92 47.89 -9.58
C GLY A 34 -1.37 47.07 -10.75
N PHE A 35 -0.38 47.59 -11.46
CA PHE A 35 0.28 46.87 -12.55
C PHE A 35 1.04 45.64 -12.03
N ALA A 36 1.84 45.79 -10.97
CA ALA A 36 2.60 44.70 -10.37
C ALA A 36 1.70 43.56 -9.86
N THR A 37 0.58 43.90 -9.21
CA THR A 37 -0.41 42.90 -8.75
C THR A 37 -1.08 42.20 -9.92
N THR A 38 -1.41 42.91 -11.00
CA THR A 38 -2.01 42.32 -12.20
C THR A 38 -1.04 41.35 -12.90
N VAL A 39 0.24 41.75 -13.02
CA VAL A 39 1.31 40.90 -13.56
C VAL A 39 1.51 39.66 -12.67
N LEU A 40 1.53 39.82 -11.35
CA LEU A 40 1.66 38.70 -10.41
C LEU A 40 0.50 37.71 -10.53
N VAL A 41 -0.75 38.19 -10.61
CA VAL A 41 -1.93 37.34 -10.82
C VAL A 41 -1.86 36.61 -12.15
N TRP A 42 -1.39 37.29 -13.21
CA TRP A 42 -1.22 36.68 -14.52
C TRP A 42 -0.13 35.60 -14.51
N LEU A 43 1.01 35.85 -13.87
CA LEU A 43 2.07 34.86 -13.68
C LEU A 43 1.57 33.63 -12.89
N ILE A 44 0.84 33.84 -11.80
CA ILE A 44 0.24 32.74 -11.02
C ILE A 44 -0.71 31.93 -11.90
N ARG A 45 -1.56 32.58 -12.70
CA ARG A 45 -2.47 31.89 -13.63
C ARG A 45 -1.72 31.11 -14.71
N LEU A 46 -0.64 31.66 -15.25
CA LEU A 46 0.19 31.01 -16.26
C LEU A 46 0.87 29.76 -15.68
N VAL A 47 1.46 29.86 -14.50
CA VAL A 47 2.02 28.72 -13.77
C VAL A 47 0.96 27.64 -13.52
N MET A 48 -0.23 28.03 -13.05
CA MET A 48 -1.34 27.10 -12.83
C MET A 48 -1.81 26.44 -14.13
N HIS A 49 -1.80 27.16 -15.26
CA HIS A 49 -2.17 26.61 -16.57
C HIS A 49 -1.12 25.59 -17.05
N VAL A 50 0.17 25.90 -16.91
CA VAL A 50 1.28 25.00 -17.26
C VAL A 50 1.25 23.73 -16.40
N LEU A 51 1.02 23.85 -15.08
CA LEU A 51 0.89 22.71 -14.18
C LEU A 51 -0.33 21.83 -14.51
N ARG A 52 -1.45 22.42 -14.93
CA ARG A 52 -2.63 21.66 -15.40
C ARG A 52 -2.37 20.99 -16.75
N ALA A 53 -1.67 21.66 -17.66
CA ALA A 53 -1.30 21.11 -18.96
C ALA A 53 -0.31 19.95 -18.85
N SER A 54 0.68 20.03 -17.94
CA SER A 54 1.63 18.93 -17.69
C SER A 54 0.94 17.70 -17.09
N ASN A 55 -0.03 17.91 -16.18
CA ASN A 55 -0.87 16.84 -15.67
C ASN A 55 -1.76 16.22 -16.77
N ALA A 56 -2.25 17.02 -17.72
CA ALA A 56 -3.04 16.52 -18.83
C ALA A 56 -2.19 15.72 -19.84
N SER A 57 -0.95 16.16 -20.13
CA SER A 57 -0.02 15.44 -21.00
C SER A 57 0.45 14.13 -20.37
N SER A 58 0.80 14.13 -19.08
CA SER A 58 1.14 12.92 -18.33
C SER A 58 0.01 11.90 -18.33
N ASN A 59 -1.23 12.34 -18.05
CA ASN A 59 -2.40 11.46 -18.13
C ASN A 59 -2.65 10.89 -19.54
N ARG A 60 -2.36 11.65 -20.61
CA ARG A 60 -2.46 11.16 -21.99
C ARG A 60 -1.40 10.10 -22.28
N THR A 61 -0.16 10.28 -21.82
CA THR A 61 0.90 9.29 -21.97
C THR A 61 0.54 8.00 -21.25
N ILE A 62 0.07 8.10 -19.99
CA ILE A 62 -0.38 6.93 -19.22
C ILE A 62 -1.55 6.24 -19.91
N ARG A 63 -2.52 7.00 -20.42
CA ARG A 63 -3.68 6.45 -21.15
C ARG A 63 -3.30 5.81 -22.48
N LYS A 64 -2.30 6.33 -23.19
CA LYS A 64 -1.76 5.64 -24.38
C LYS A 64 -1.09 4.33 -23.97
N ALA A 65 -0.40 4.32 -22.84
CA ALA A 65 0.21 3.12 -22.31
C ALA A 65 -0.84 2.08 -21.84
N ALA A 66 -2.06 2.51 -21.53
CA ALA A 66 -3.19 1.62 -21.21
C ALA A 66 -3.59 0.67 -22.34
N SER A 67 -3.22 0.94 -23.60
CA SER A 67 -3.45 0.00 -24.70
C SER A 67 -2.45 -1.16 -24.71
N GLN A 68 -1.40 -1.10 -23.90
CA GLN A 68 -0.41 -2.17 -23.75
C GLN A 68 -0.78 -3.06 -22.56
N PRO A 69 -0.65 -4.39 -22.68
CA PRO A 69 -0.91 -5.30 -21.58
C PRO A 69 0.14 -5.14 -20.46
N GLY A 70 -0.32 -5.06 -19.22
CA GLY A 70 0.54 -4.97 -18.04
C GLY A 70 -0.01 -4.10 -16.90
N TYR A 71 0.65 -4.15 -15.75
CA TYR A 71 0.33 -3.33 -14.59
C TYR A 71 0.83 -1.90 -14.76
N ARG A 72 0.00 -0.93 -14.38
CA ARG A 72 0.36 0.49 -14.42
C ARG A 72 0.38 1.04 -13.00
N VAL A 73 1.56 1.43 -12.57
CA VAL A 73 1.86 1.90 -11.22
C VAL A 73 2.12 3.40 -11.27
N LEU A 74 1.27 4.16 -10.60
CA LEU A 74 1.45 5.60 -10.46
C LEU A 74 2.13 5.88 -9.11
N VAL A 75 3.29 6.52 -9.13
CA VAL A 75 3.99 6.97 -7.92
C VAL A 75 3.86 8.47 -7.81
N GLY A 76 3.31 8.88 -6.69
CA GLY A 76 3.02 10.23 -6.33
C GLY A 76 4.13 10.94 -5.55
N GLU A 77 3.80 12.13 -5.06
CA GLU A 77 4.63 12.87 -4.13
C GLU A 77 4.53 12.29 -2.72
N PHE A 78 5.63 12.46 -1.99
CA PHE A 78 5.77 12.06 -0.60
C PHE A 78 6.03 13.33 0.21
N ASP A 79 5.13 13.62 1.15
CA ASP A 79 5.20 14.80 2.01
C ASP A 79 6.22 14.59 3.15
N GLY A 80 6.58 15.68 3.83
CA GLY A 80 7.45 15.66 5.02
C GLY A 80 8.95 15.75 4.74
N PRO A 81 9.78 15.85 5.79
CA PRO A 81 11.24 15.99 5.68
C PRO A 81 11.86 14.81 4.94
N GLY A 82 12.50 15.07 3.80
CA GLY A 82 13.08 14.02 2.95
C GLY A 82 12.07 13.19 2.17
N GLY A 83 10.78 13.58 2.14
CA GLY A 83 9.74 12.85 1.42
C GLY A 83 10.03 12.69 -0.08
N HIS A 84 10.54 13.73 -0.74
CA HIS A 84 10.94 13.64 -2.15
C HIS A 84 11.99 12.54 -2.40
N GLU A 85 12.98 12.42 -1.51
CA GLU A 85 13.98 11.37 -1.60
C GLU A 85 13.38 9.98 -1.38
N ALA A 86 12.53 9.82 -0.36
CA ALA A 86 11.79 8.58 -0.13
C ALA A 86 10.96 8.16 -1.36
N GLY A 87 10.27 9.10 -2.01
CA GLY A 87 9.55 8.83 -3.26
C GLY A 87 10.46 8.41 -4.42
N ARG A 88 11.68 8.97 -4.50
CA ARG A 88 12.68 8.52 -5.49
C ARG A 88 13.19 7.11 -5.19
N VAL A 89 13.49 6.81 -3.93
CA VAL A 89 13.95 5.48 -3.48
C VAL A 89 12.86 4.45 -3.77
N LEU A 90 11.62 4.71 -3.37
CA LEU A 90 10.48 3.86 -3.67
C LEU A 90 10.32 3.62 -5.18
N SER A 91 10.38 4.68 -5.99
CA SER A 91 10.30 4.54 -7.45
C SER A 91 11.42 3.64 -8.00
N ARG A 92 12.63 3.74 -7.45
CA ARG A 92 13.80 2.96 -7.85
C ARG A 92 13.63 1.49 -7.45
N ALA A 93 13.24 1.24 -6.20
CA ALA A 93 12.93 -0.07 -5.67
C ALA A 93 11.91 -0.81 -6.53
N LEU A 94 10.79 -0.15 -6.85
CA LEU A 94 9.75 -0.69 -7.71
C LEU A 94 10.25 -0.93 -9.14
N GLY A 95 11.00 0.01 -9.73
CA GLY A 95 11.54 -0.17 -11.07
C GLY A 95 12.49 -1.38 -11.19
N ARG A 96 13.23 -1.70 -10.11
CA ARG A 96 14.24 -2.76 -10.09
C ARG A 96 13.67 -4.13 -9.70
N HIS A 97 12.86 -4.21 -8.65
CA HIS A 97 12.47 -5.48 -8.03
C HIS A 97 11.00 -5.87 -8.22
N LEU A 98 10.12 -4.94 -8.61
CA LEU A 98 8.73 -5.32 -8.93
C LEU A 98 8.60 -6.41 -10.01
N PRO A 99 9.47 -6.50 -11.06
CA PRO A 99 9.36 -7.58 -12.03
C PRO A 99 9.55 -8.98 -11.43
N GLU A 100 10.34 -9.13 -10.35
CA GLU A 100 10.56 -10.41 -9.66
C GLU A 100 9.24 -11.01 -9.16
N PHE A 101 8.29 -10.15 -8.75
CA PHE A 101 7.03 -10.55 -8.13
C PHE A 101 5.82 -10.51 -9.07
N CYS A 102 6.01 -10.11 -10.33
CA CYS A 102 4.94 -9.99 -11.32
C CYS A 102 4.82 -11.23 -12.23
N PHE A 103 5.65 -12.27 -12.03
CA PHE A 103 5.65 -13.54 -12.78
C PHE A 103 5.56 -13.38 -14.31
N GLY A 104 6.29 -12.42 -14.87
CA GLY A 104 6.32 -12.15 -16.31
C GLY A 104 5.26 -11.17 -16.81
N ALA A 105 4.35 -10.70 -15.96
CA ALA A 105 3.50 -9.57 -16.29
C ALA A 105 4.35 -8.31 -16.48
N ARG A 106 4.17 -7.64 -17.61
CA ARG A 106 4.80 -6.33 -17.85
C ARG A 106 4.24 -5.33 -16.85
N PHE A 107 5.04 -4.37 -16.44
CA PHE A 107 4.54 -3.21 -15.72
C PHE A 107 5.17 -1.93 -16.24
N GLN A 108 4.52 -0.82 -15.94
CA GLN A 108 4.96 0.52 -16.29
C GLN A 108 4.82 1.41 -15.06
N LEU A 109 5.91 2.10 -14.75
CA LEU A 109 6.00 3.02 -13.62
C LEU A 109 5.88 4.46 -14.15
N PHE A 110 4.96 5.23 -13.59
CA PHE A 110 4.79 6.64 -13.95
C PHE A 110 4.86 7.50 -12.70
N ARG A 111 5.67 8.57 -12.75
CA ARG A 111 5.65 9.61 -11.72
C ARG A 111 4.54 10.62 -12.01
N VAL A 112 3.79 10.96 -10.98
CA VAL A 112 2.66 11.89 -11.09
C VAL A 112 2.67 12.89 -9.94
N LEU A 113 2.28 14.13 -10.21
CA LEU A 113 1.96 15.09 -9.16
C LEU A 113 0.71 14.57 -8.44
N THR A 114 0.85 14.14 -7.18
CA THR A 114 -0.22 13.41 -6.49
C THR A 114 -0.93 14.27 -5.45
N GLN A 115 -1.86 13.62 -4.75
CA GLN A 115 -2.72 14.20 -3.74
C GLN A 115 -2.09 14.09 -2.36
N GLN A 116 -2.22 15.14 -1.56
CA GLN A 116 -1.80 15.14 -0.17
C GLN A 116 -2.88 14.54 0.73
N GLY A 117 -2.43 13.92 1.83
CA GLY A 117 -3.30 13.37 2.86
C GLY A 117 -3.67 11.90 2.70
N ARG A 118 -4.39 11.37 3.69
CA ARG A 118 -4.71 9.94 3.81
C ARG A 118 -5.66 9.44 2.71
N PRO A 119 -5.64 8.12 2.38
CA PRO A 119 -6.49 7.53 1.34
C PRO A 119 -7.94 7.34 1.81
N GLU A 120 -8.55 8.41 2.32
CA GLU A 120 -9.89 8.44 2.90
C GLU A 120 -10.73 9.59 2.32
N GLY A 121 -12.06 9.52 2.49
CA GLY A 121 -12.99 10.59 2.15
C GLY A 121 -12.80 11.18 0.74
N LYS A 122 -12.49 12.48 0.67
CA LYS A 122 -12.31 13.22 -0.60
C LYS A 122 -11.06 12.75 -1.36
N THR A 123 -9.97 12.47 -0.66
CA THR A 123 -8.71 12.02 -1.27
C THR A 123 -8.90 10.66 -1.93
N LEU A 124 -9.60 9.72 -1.27
CA LEU A 124 -9.95 8.44 -1.89
C LEU A 124 -10.77 8.61 -3.17
N GLN A 125 -11.79 9.47 -3.15
CA GLN A 125 -12.61 9.72 -4.35
C GLN A 125 -11.80 10.29 -5.51
N GLN A 126 -10.88 11.21 -5.21
CA GLN A 126 -10.03 11.81 -6.23
C GLN A 126 -8.99 10.82 -6.76
N ALA A 127 -8.43 9.95 -5.91
CA ALA A 127 -7.54 8.86 -6.30
C ALA A 127 -8.26 7.88 -7.24
N ARG A 128 -9.49 7.47 -6.90
CA ARG A 128 -10.35 6.62 -7.75
C ARG A 128 -10.64 7.28 -9.10
N LYS A 129 -11.03 8.56 -9.12
CA LYS A 129 -11.22 9.33 -10.37
C LYS A 129 -9.95 9.36 -11.22
N ARG A 130 -8.77 9.43 -10.59
CA ARG A 130 -7.50 9.41 -11.30
C ARG A 130 -7.20 8.04 -11.90
N LEU A 131 -7.41 6.97 -11.16
CA LEU A 131 -7.28 5.60 -11.66
C LEU A 131 -8.22 5.35 -12.83
N GLU A 132 -9.46 5.85 -12.76
CA GLU A 132 -10.42 5.78 -13.87
C GLU A 132 -9.93 6.53 -15.11
N LYS A 133 -9.46 7.77 -14.94
CA LYS A 133 -8.99 8.61 -16.04
C LYS A 133 -7.74 8.07 -16.74
N THR A 134 -6.83 7.47 -15.96
CA THR A 134 -5.54 6.98 -16.44
C THR A 134 -5.59 5.52 -16.86
N GLY A 135 -6.57 4.77 -16.36
CA GLY A 135 -6.64 3.32 -16.49
C GLY A 135 -5.66 2.57 -15.59
N ALA A 136 -4.90 3.26 -14.74
CA ALA A 136 -3.87 2.63 -13.92
C ALA A 136 -4.43 1.64 -12.89
N ASP A 137 -3.58 0.72 -12.43
CA ASP A 137 -3.95 -0.38 -11.54
C ASP A 137 -3.68 -0.02 -10.08
N ILE A 138 -2.68 0.81 -9.80
CA ILE A 138 -2.36 1.29 -8.46
C ILE A 138 -1.87 2.74 -8.49
N LEU A 139 -2.22 3.50 -7.45
CA LEU A 139 -1.70 4.82 -7.16
C LEU A 139 -1.12 4.82 -5.76
N ILE A 140 0.12 5.27 -5.62
CA ILE A 140 0.89 5.24 -4.38
C ILE A 140 1.41 6.65 -4.09
N TRP A 141 1.36 7.07 -2.84
CA TRP A 141 1.92 8.32 -2.33
C TRP A 141 2.28 8.14 -0.85
N GLY A 142 2.61 9.20 -0.13
CA GLY A 142 2.80 9.04 1.30
C GLY A 142 3.38 10.23 2.01
N GLU A 143 3.91 9.96 3.19
CA GLU A 143 4.45 10.95 4.11
C GLU A 143 5.62 10.34 4.88
N ARG A 144 6.73 11.06 4.93
CA ARG A 144 7.88 10.73 5.77
C ARG A 144 7.84 11.56 7.05
N SER A 145 7.67 10.89 8.19
CA SER A 145 7.59 11.52 9.51
C SER A 145 8.94 11.61 10.22
N GLY A 146 9.91 10.74 9.89
CA GLY A 146 11.24 10.73 10.51
C GLY A 146 12.10 9.55 10.07
N ASN A 147 13.15 9.22 10.83
CA ASN A 147 14.05 8.09 10.56
C ASN A 147 13.70 6.81 11.36
N GLY A 148 12.60 6.82 12.12
CA GLY A 148 12.22 5.69 12.96
C GLY A 148 11.77 4.43 12.18
N PRO A 149 11.49 3.32 12.89
CA PRO A 149 11.04 2.05 12.29
C PRO A 149 9.72 2.16 11.53
N GLU A 150 8.88 3.14 11.85
CA GLU A 150 7.66 3.49 11.10
C GLU A 150 7.72 4.94 10.60
N GLY A 151 8.92 5.40 10.26
CA GLY A 151 9.19 6.78 9.83
C GLY A 151 8.70 7.12 8.42
N LEU A 152 8.24 6.13 7.64
CA LEU A 152 7.65 6.32 6.32
C LEU A 152 6.27 5.65 6.25
N ARG A 153 5.25 6.46 5.95
CA ARG A 153 3.91 5.96 5.61
C ARG A 153 3.73 5.99 4.10
N VAL A 154 3.47 4.84 3.50
CA VAL A 154 3.10 4.70 2.09
C VAL A 154 1.60 4.49 2.00
N ASP A 155 0.90 5.50 1.53
CA ASP A 155 -0.53 5.49 1.29
C ASP A 155 -0.80 5.07 -0.16
N GLY A 156 -1.88 4.33 -0.42
CA GLY A 156 -2.21 3.98 -1.79
C GLY A 156 -3.62 3.48 -2.01
N VAL A 157 -3.97 3.35 -3.28
CA VAL A 157 -5.27 2.83 -3.75
C VAL A 157 -5.00 1.88 -4.90
N THR A 158 -5.51 0.65 -4.79
CA THR A 158 -5.30 -0.43 -5.76
C THR A 158 -6.62 -0.92 -6.36
N ARG A 159 -6.61 -1.26 -7.64
CA ARG A 159 -7.68 -1.96 -8.37
C ARG A 159 -7.39 -3.45 -8.44
N SER A 160 -7.12 -4.03 -7.28
CA SER A 160 -6.71 -5.43 -7.19
C SER A 160 -7.70 -6.37 -7.89
N GLY A 161 -7.19 -7.38 -8.61
CA GLY A 161 -8.02 -8.46 -9.14
C GLY A 161 -9.20 -8.02 -10.01
N SER A 162 -8.95 -7.19 -11.04
CA SER A 162 -9.93 -6.71 -12.04
C SER A 162 -11.01 -5.73 -11.55
N GLN A 163 -10.87 -5.19 -10.34
CA GLN A 163 -11.80 -4.20 -9.79
C GLN A 163 -11.97 -2.97 -10.69
N ARG A 164 -13.18 -2.40 -10.68
CA ARG A 164 -13.44 -1.09 -11.28
C ARG A 164 -12.74 0.00 -10.48
N ALA A 165 -12.41 1.12 -11.11
CA ALA A 165 -11.78 2.24 -10.42
C ALA A 165 -12.62 2.78 -9.24
N SER A 166 -13.95 2.69 -9.32
CA SER A 166 -14.87 3.04 -8.24
C SER A 166 -14.78 2.13 -7.01
N GLU A 167 -14.34 0.89 -7.21
CA GLU A 167 -14.22 -0.16 -6.18
C GLU A 167 -12.79 -0.26 -5.61
N ALA A 168 -11.86 0.53 -6.15
CA ALA A 168 -10.46 0.47 -5.78
C ALA A 168 -10.28 0.63 -4.26
N THR A 169 -9.51 -0.26 -3.66
CA THR A 169 -9.37 -0.41 -2.21
C THR A 169 -8.19 0.41 -1.71
N PRO A 170 -8.36 1.25 -0.66
CA PRO A 170 -7.24 1.93 -0.04
C PRO A 170 -6.35 0.96 0.76
N PHE A 171 -5.07 1.26 0.85
CA PHE A 171 -4.14 0.56 1.73
C PHE A 171 -3.10 1.54 2.29
N VAL A 172 -2.49 1.14 3.41
CA VAL A 172 -1.41 1.89 4.06
C VAL A 172 -0.32 0.89 4.42
N LEU A 173 0.93 1.23 4.11
CA LEU A 173 2.11 0.49 4.54
C LEU A 173 2.95 1.38 5.46
N HIS A 174 3.36 0.84 6.58
CA HIS A 174 4.31 1.48 7.49
C HIS A 174 5.68 0.86 7.24
N LEU A 175 6.64 1.71 6.91
CA LEU A 175 8.00 1.34 6.56
C LEU A 175 9.00 2.15 7.40
N PRO A 176 10.25 1.65 7.54
CA PRO A 176 11.32 2.43 8.13
C PRO A 176 11.52 3.73 7.35
N GLY A 177 11.64 4.83 8.08
CA GLY A 177 11.89 6.14 7.47
C GLY A 177 13.36 6.36 7.14
N ASP A 178 14.24 5.58 7.74
CA ASP A 178 15.63 5.44 7.33
C ASP A 178 15.72 4.53 6.10
N LEU A 179 15.16 5.00 5.00
CA LEU A 179 15.42 4.43 3.67
C LEU A 179 16.85 4.83 3.25
N VAL A 180 17.87 4.36 3.97
CA VAL A 180 19.26 4.55 3.54
C VAL A 180 19.36 4.00 2.13
N SER A 181 19.61 4.89 1.17
CA SER A 181 19.78 4.54 -0.24
C SER A 181 20.89 3.50 -0.36
N GLY A 182 20.53 2.22 -0.57
CA GLY A 182 21.50 1.17 -0.85
C GLY A 182 21.17 -0.22 -0.34
N ASP A 183 20.20 -0.39 0.59
CA ASP A 183 19.79 -1.73 0.99
C ASP A 183 18.80 -2.33 -0.02
N ASP A 184 19.35 -3.09 -0.99
CA ASP A 184 18.61 -3.86 -2.00
C ASP A 184 17.50 -4.73 -1.38
N ARG A 185 17.64 -5.11 -0.10
CA ARG A 185 16.66 -5.93 0.63
C ARG A 185 15.39 -5.15 0.97
N LEU A 186 15.53 -3.93 1.46
CA LEU A 186 14.37 -3.08 1.75
C LEU A 186 13.63 -2.72 0.46
N ASP A 187 14.39 -2.50 -0.62
CA ASP A 187 13.83 -2.29 -1.95
C ASP A 187 13.01 -3.50 -2.43
N ARG A 188 13.50 -4.73 -2.19
CA ARG A 188 12.76 -5.98 -2.47
C ARG A 188 11.52 -6.14 -1.59
N ILE A 189 11.60 -5.82 -0.29
CA ILE A 189 10.45 -5.85 0.63
C ILE A 189 9.33 -4.92 0.13
N ILE A 190 9.70 -3.69 -0.21
CA ILE A 190 8.78 -2.69 -0.76
C ILE A 190 8.13 -3.21 -2.04
N ALA A 191 8.94 -3.75 -2.96
CA ALA A 191 8.46 -4.27 -4.22
C ALA A 191 7.48 -5.45 -4.03
N TYR A 192 7.77 -6.36 -3.10
CA TYR A 192 6.88 -7.47 -2.77
C TYR A 192 5.55 -6.96 -2.20
N LEU A 193 5.57 -6.04 -1.24
CA LEU A 193 4.36 -5.48 -0.64
C LEU A 193 3.47 -4.82 -1.69
N VAL A 194 4.06 -4.01 -2.60
CA VAL A 194 3.32 -3.37 -3.69
C VAL A 194 2.80 -4.41 -4.70
N ALA A 195 3.60 -5.43 -5.04
CA ALA A 195 3.17 -6.54 -5.88
C ALA A 195 1.95 -7.25 -5.28
N LYS A 196 1.97 -7.54 -3.98
CA LYS A 196 0.85 -8.16 -3.27
C LYS A 196 -0.41 -7.30 -3.28
N ARG A 197 -0.27 -5.97 -3.21
CA ARG A 197 -1.43 -5.06 -3.36
C ARG A 197 -1.95 -5.01 -4.80
N LEU A 198 -1.09 -5.17 -5.81
CA LEU A 198 -1.49 -5.30 -7.22
C LEU A 198 -2.18 -6.64 -7.50
N GLN A 199 -1.61 -7.72 -6.96
CA GLN A 199 -2.04 -9.10 -7.15
C GLN A 199 -2.19 -9.79 -5.79
N PRO A 200 -3.36 -9.67 -5.12
CA PRO A 200 -3.61 -10.30 -3.84
C PRO A 200 -3.47 -11.82 -3.85
N ALA A 201 -3.57 -12.43 -5.04
CA ALA A 201 -3.31 -13.84 -5.24
C ALA A 201 -1.90 -14.25 -4.80
N LEU A 202 -0.91 -13.34 -4.72
CA LEU A 202 0.45 -13.64 -4.27
C LEU A 202 0.51 -14.23 -2.84
N GLY A 203 -0.46 -13.88 -1.98
CA GLY A 203 -0.61 -14.50 -0.65
C GLY A 203 -1.41 -15.81 -0.66
N ARG A 204 -1.79 -16.32 -1.84
CA ARG A 204 -2.60 -17.53 -2.04
C ARG A 204 -1.84 -18.50 -2.95
N PRO A 205 -1.04 -19.41 -2.37
CA PRO A 205 -0.20 -20.33 -3.13
C PRO A 205 -0.95 -21.13 -4.18
N GLU A 206 -2.22 -21.49 -3.91
CA GLU A 206 -3.09 -22.26 -4.81
C GLU A 206 -3.45 -21.53 -6.12
N ALA A 207 -3.23 -20.21 -6.19
CA ALA A 207 -3.52 -19.41 -7.37
C ALA A 207 -2.43 -19.48 -8.45
N PHE A 208 -1.29 -20.13 -8.16
CA PHE A 208 -0.14 -20.19 -9.06
C PHE A 208 0.43 -21.59 -9.18
N ARG A 209 1.33 -21.76 -10.14
CA ARG A 209 2.09 -23.01 -10.29
C ARG A 209 3.09 -23.17 -9.16
N ALA A 210 3.32 -24.40 -8.73
CA ALA A 210 4.20 -24.75 -7.63
C ALA A 210 5.64 -24.23 -7.85
N GLU A 211 6.15 -24.22 -9.08
CA GLU A 211 7.51 -23.74 -9.36
C GLU A 211 7.67 -22.24 -9.06
N ARG A 212 6.66 -21.44 -9.44
CA ARG A 212 6.65 -19.98 -9.16
C ARG A 212 6.49 -19.68 -7.68
N MET A 213 5.69 -20.49 -6.98
CA MET A 213 5.55 -20.37 -5.52
C MET A 213 6.82 -20.81 -4.80
N ALA A 214 7.54 -21.81 -5.30
CA ALA A 214 8.84 -22.18 -4.77
C ALA A 214 9.87 -21.05 -4.98
N GLU A 215 9.93 -20.45 -6.18
CA GLU A 215 10.77 -19.27 -6.43
C GLU A 215 10.43 -18.12 -5.46
N LEU A 216 9.15 -17.81 -5.27
CA LEU A 216 8.71 -16.79 -4.32
C LEU A 216 9.09 -17.15 -2.88
N GLY A 217 8.89 -18.40 -2.47
CA GLY A 217 9.22 -18.90 -1.14
C GLY A 217 10.71 -18.75 -0.80
N GLU A 218 11.61 -18.99 -1.75
CA GLU A 218 13.06 -18.75 -1.58
C GLU A 218 13.35 -17.28 -1.28
N VAL A 219 12.71 -16.37 -2.03
CA VAL A 219 12.89 -14.93 -1.83
C VAL A 219 12.36 -14.49 -0.46
N LEU A 220 11.18 -14.97 -0.07
CA LEU A 220 10.60 -14.63 1.24
C LEU A 220 11.44 -15.20 2.40
N ASP A 221 11.95 -16.43 2.26
CA ASP A 221 12.82 -17.03 3.27
C ASP A 221 14.13 -16.26 3.41
N GLU A 222 14.76 -15.88 2.29
CA GLU A 222 15.96 -15.06 2.27
C GLU A 222 15.73 -13.73 3.02
N LEU A 223 14.65 -13.01 2.69
CA LEU A 223 14.34 -11.72 3.31
C LEU A 223 14.04 -11.86 4.81
N LEU A 224 13.33 -12.91 5.22
CA LEU A 224 13.06 -13.20 6.62
C LEU A 224 14.32 -13.60 7.39
N ALA A 225 15.19 -14.44 6.80
CA ALA A 225 16.45 -14.83 7.42
C ALA A 225 17.39 -13.63 7.61
N ARG A 226 17.43 -12.69 6.66
CA ARG A 226 18.18 -11.44 6.81
C ARG A 226 17.61 -10.53 7.88
N ASP A 227 16.29 -10.43 8.00
CA ASP A 227 15.68 -9.68 9.11
C ASP A 227 15.99 -10.33 10.46
N ASP A 228 16.05 -11.67 10.52
CA ASP A 228 16.46 -12.42 11.72
C ASP A 228 17.91 -12.09 12.12
N GLU A 229 18.84 -12.01 11.16
CA GLU A 229 20.23 -11.62 11.39
C GLU A 229 20.37 -10.19 11.94
N ILE A 230 19.60 -9.24 11.40
CA ILE A 230 19.67 -7.82 11.78
C ILE A 230 19.04 -7.58 13.15
N ARG A 231 17.88 -8.21 13.42
CA ARG A 231 17.11 -7.99 14.64
C ARG A 231 17.87 -8.40 15.91
N GLY A 232 18.74 -9.41 15.82
CA GLY A 232 19.49 -9.88 17.00
C GLY A 232 18.57 -10.20 18.20
N PRO A 233 19.03 -10.04 19.45
CA PRO A 233 18.21 -10.28 20.64
C PRO A 233 17.18 -9.16 20.92
N ASP A 234 17.34 -7.97 20.34
CA ASP A 234 16.45 -6.82 20.55
C ASP A 234 15.30 -6.84 19.53
N ALA A 235 14.12 -7.21 20.00
CA ALA A 235 12.96 -7.51 19.15
C ALA A 235 12.45 -6.35 18.27
N ASP A 236 12.90 -5.11 18.49
CA ASP A 236 12.38 -3.90 17.85
C ASP A 236 13.30 -3.32 16.76
N ALA A 237 14.52 -3.85 16.58
CA ALA A 237 15.54 -3.32 15.66
C ALA A 237 15.72 -4.19 14.40
N GLY A 238 14.63 -4.46 13.66
CA GLY A 238 14.68 -5.19 12.38
C GLY A 238 14.60 -4.29 11.14
N LEU A 239 14.85 -4.86 9.97
CA LEU A 239 14.58 -4.23 8.67
C LEU A 239 13.07 -4.08 8.43
N MET A 240 12.27 -5.02 8.94
CA MET A 240 10.82 -5.06 8.80
C MET A 240 10.11 -4.65 10.10
N PRO A 241 9.18 -3.67 10.03
CA PRO A 241 8.25 -3.40 11.11
C PRO A 241 7.44 -4.66 11.47
N PRO A 242 6.98 -4.83 12.73
CA PRO A 242 6.32 -6.06 13.17
C PRO A 242 5.12 -6.49 12.31
N ALA A 243 4.32 -5.52 11.84
CA ALA A 243 3.18 -5.81 10.97
C ALA A 243 3.60 -6.35 9.59
N VAL A 244 4.63 -5.74 8.97
CA VAL A 244 5.19 -6.18 7.69
C VAL A 244 5.79 -7.57 7.84
N ARG A 245 6.59 -7.78 8.89
CA ARG A 245 7.19 -9.08 9.15
C ARG A 245 6.15 -10.19 9.30
N ARG A 246 5.06 -9.94 10.04
CA ARG A 246 3.97 -10.91 10.17
C ARG A 246 3.37 -11.27 8.82
N GLU A 247 3.15 -10.28 7.95
CA GLU A 247 2.63 -10.51 6.60
C GLU A 247 3.57 -11.41 5.77
N PHE A 248 4.89 -11.20 5.84
CA PHE A 248 5.87 -12.08 5.20
C PHE A 248 5.90 -13.49 5.80
N GLU A 249 5.86 -13.63 7.13
CA GLU A 249 5.82 -14.93 7.80
C GLU A 249 4.56 -15.72 7.42
N GLN A 250 3.40 -15.05 7.30
CA GLN A 250 2.14 -15.65 6.84
C GLN A 250 2.25 -16.16 5.40
N ASP A 251 2.73 -15.32 4.48
CA ASP A 251 2.85 -15.70 3.07
C ASP A 251 3.85 -16.84 2.87
N PHE A 252 5.01 -16.77 3.56
CA PHE A 252 6.01 -17.84 3.54
C PHE A 252 5.46 -19.15 4.13
N GLY A 253 4.72 -19.06 5.23
CA GLY A 253 4.03 -20.20 5.85
C GLY A 253 3.03 -20.84 4.88
N ALA A 254 2.17 -20.04 4.26
CA ALA A 254 1.19 -20.52 3.28
C ALA A 254 1.88 -21.24 2.11
N ILE A 255 2.91 -20.63 1.52
CA ILE A 255 3.69 -21.25 0.43
C ILE A 255 4.28 -22.59 0.86
N THR A 256 4.91 -22.63 2.04
CA THR A 256 5.52 -23.84 2.59
C THR A 256 4.52 -24.98 2.76
N MET A 257 3.29 -24.67 3.17
CA MET A 257 2.21 -25.65 3.35
C MET A 257 1.69 -26.22 2.02
N HIS A 258 1.76 -25.44 0.95
CA HIS A 258 1.24 -25.82 -0.37
C HIS A 258 2.26 -26.55 -1.26
N LEU A 259 3.56 -26.37 -1.01
CA LEU A 259 4.57 -27.20 -1.66
C LEU A 259 4.39 -28.67 -1.22
N GLU A 260 4.79 -29.62 -2.05
CA GLU A 260 4.67 -31.05 -1.72
C GLU A 260 5.96 -31.81 -2.07
N GLY A 261 6.35 -32.73 -1.18
CA GLY A 261 7.27 -33.83 -1.51
C GLY A 261 8.73 -33.45 -1.75
N THR A 262 9.19 -32.27 -1.33
CA THR A 262 10.59 -31.85 -1.50
C THR A 262 11.36 -31.82 -0.17
N ALA A 263 12.65 -32.16 -0.20
CA ALA A 263 13.53 -32.00 0.97
C ALA A 263 13.55 -30.54 1.48
N ARG A 264 13.49 -29.60 0.53
CA ARG A 264 13.37 -28.16 0.79
C ARG A 264 12.15 -27.80 1.64
N GLN A 265 10.99 -28.41 1.36
CA GLN A 265 9.79 -28.19 2.16
C GLN A 265 10.02 -28.56 3.63
N GLN A 266 10.75 -29.64 3.93
CA GLN A 266 11.01 -30.05 5.31
C GLN A 266 11.86 -29.02 6.06
N GLU A 267 12.87 -28.46 5.39
CA GLU A 267 13.68 -27.38 5.95
C GLU A 267 12.86 -26.12 6.20
N TRP A 268 11.97 -25.77 5.27
CA TRP A 268 11.08 -24.62 5.40
C TRP A 268 10.05 -24.81 6.51
N LEU A 269 9.46 -26.00 6.63
CA LEU A 269 8.57 -26.36 7.74
C LEU A 269 9.27 -26.19 9.08
N ALA A 270 10.54 -26.61 9.20
CA ALA A 270 11.32 -26.40 10.42
C ALA A 270 11.50 -24.91 10.73
N ARG A 271 11.74 -24.06 9.71
CA ARG A 271 11.84 -22.60 9.87
C ARG A 271 10.51 -21.96 10.26
N VAL A 272 9.41 -22.34 9.63
CA VAL A 272 8.05 -21.88 9.98
C VAL A 272 7.73 -22.24 11.43
N ILE A 273 7.99 -23.49 11.86
CA ILE A 273 7.77 -23.94 13.24
C ILE A 273 8.61 -23.11 14.22
N ALA A 274 9.90 -22.91 13.95
CA ALA A 274 10.78 -22.12 14.79
C ALA A 274 10.30 -20.66 14.93
N ARG A 275 9.96 -20.01 13.81
CA ARG A 275 9.44 -18.63 13.78
C ARG A 275 8.11 -18.52 14.54
N ARG A 276 7.17 -19.45 14.34
CA ARG A 276 5.86 -19.41 15.04
C ARG A 276 5.99 -19.66 16.54
N ARG A 277 6.87 -20.57 16.99
CA ARG A 277 7.18 -20.71 18.42
C ARG A 277 7.77 -19.43 19.02
N ALA A 278 8.73 -18.80 18.34
CA ALA A 278 9.29 -17.52 18.77
C ALA A 278 8.23 -16.40 18.82
N THR A 279 7.30 -16.38 17.87
CA THR A 279 6.16 -15.45 17.88
C THR A 279 5.23 -15.70 19.06
N LEU A 280 4.92 -16.96 19.40
CA LEU A 280 4.08 -17.27 20.56
C LEU A 280 4.73 -16.88 21.89
N GLU A 281 6.05 -17.07 22.03
CA GLU A 281 6.76 -16.60 23.23
C GLU A 281 6.75 -15.07 23.33
N ARG A 282 6.93 -14.35 22.21
CA ARG A 282 6.83 -12.88 22.19
C ARG A 282 5.43 -12.36 22.51
N LEU A 283 4.39 -13.08 22.07
CA LEU A 283 3.00 -12.70 22.32
C LEU A 283 2.51 -13.10 23.73
N LYS A 284 3.32 -13.80 24.51
CA LYS A 284 2.93 -14.29 25.83
C LYS A 284 2.65 -13.12 26.78
N GLY A 285 1.42 -13.04 27.26
CA GLY A 285 0.96 -11.96 28.14
C GLY A 285 0.55 -10.67 27.41
N LEU A 286 0.63 -10.63 26.08
CA LEU A 286 0.11 -9.51 25.28
C LEU A 286 -1.36 -9.71 24.91
N PRO A 287 -2.15 -8.62 24.77
CA PRO A 287 -3.59 -8.70 24.49
C PRO A 287 -3.94 -9.00 23.02
N ASP A 288 -2.97 -9.31 22.14
CA ASP A 288 -3.21 -9.54 20.71
C ASP A 288 -3.73 -10.96 20.43
N ALA A 289 -5.02 -11.17 20.72
CA ALA A 289 -5.69 -12.46 20.55
C ALA A 289 -5.73 -12.93 19.08
N SER A 290 -5.76 -12.01 18.12
CA SER A 290 -5.78 -12.35 16.69
C SER A 290 -4.44 -12.92 16.25
N ALA A 291 -3.34 -12.22 16.54
CA ALA A 291 -2.00 -12.70 16.20
C ALA A 291 -1.66 -14.00 16.92
N LEU A 292 -2.13 -14.16 18.17
CA LEU A 292 -1.96 -15.40 18.93
C LEU A 292 -2.70 -16.58 18.27
N THR A 293 -3.95 -16.37 17.85
CA THR A 293 -4.77 -17.41 17.19
C THR A 293 -4.14 -17.84 15.88
N GLU A 294 -3.70 -16.88 15.07
CA GLU A 294 -3.04 -17.15 13.80
C GLU A 294 -1.71 -17.90 13.98
N ALA A 295 -0.86 -17.45 14.90
CA ALA A 295 0.41 -18.13 15.16
C ALA A 295 0.22 -19.58 15.66
N ARG A 296 -0.83 -19.85 16.44
CA ARG A 296 -1.20 -21.21 16.87
C ARG A 296 -1.72 -22.06 15.72
N LEU A 297 -2.54 -21.48 14.84
CA LEU A 297 -3.08 -22.18 13.67
C LEU A 297 -1.94 -22.62 12.75
N ASP A 298 -1.07 -21.69 12.37
CA ASP A 298 0.07 -21.96 11.48
C ASP A 298 1.05 -22.95 12.09
N LEU A 299 1.36 -22.82 13.39
CA LEU A 299 2.23 -23.76 14.09
C LEU A 299 1.64 -25.18 14.11
N GLY A 300 0.35 -25.31 14.44
CA GLY A 300 -0.34 -26.60 14.47
C GLY A 300 -0.37 -27.26 13.09
N GLN A 301 -0.69 -26.50 12.05
CA GLN A 301 -0.68 -26.98 10.67
C GLN A 301 0.72 -27.41 10.21
N ALA A 302 1.74 -26.60 10.46
CA ALA A 302 3.12 -26.92 10.08
C ALA A 302 3.66 -28.16 10.80
N LEU A 303 3.34 -28.35 12.09
CA LEU A 303 3.71 -29.53 12.85
C LEU A 303 3.05 -30.81 12.28
N LEU A 304 1.75 -30.75 11.93
CA LEU A 304 1.07 -31.87 11.28
C LEU A 304 1.68 -32.18 9.91
N LYS A 305 1.91 -31.15 9.08
CA LYS A 305 2.49 -31.32 7.74
C LYS A 305 3.88 -31.96 7.79
N ARG A 306 4.70 -31.59 8.76
CA ARG A 306 6.00 -32.23 9.01
C ARG A 306 5.83 -33.68 9.46
N ALA A 307 4.87 -33.95 10.35
CA ALA A 307 4.58 -35.28 10.86
C ALA A 307 4.00 -36.24 9.78
N GLU A 308 3.33 -35.72 8.74
CA GLU A 308 2.90 -36.52 7.58
C GLU A 308 4.08 -37.17 6.85
N SER A 309 5.22 -36.45 6.77
CA SER A 309 6.42 -36.95 6.08
C SER A 309 7.29 -37.83 6.99
N HIS A 310 7.41 -37.46 8.26
CA HIS A 310 8.13 -38.21 9.29
C HIS A 310 7.30 -38.25 10.56
N PHE A 311 6.63 -39.37 10.82
CA PHE A 311 5.73 -39.50 11.96
C PHE A 311 6.44 -39.18 13.28
N ASP A 312 5.97 -38.13 13.96
CA ASP A 312 6.46 -37.67 15.25
C ASP A 312 5.27 -37.51 16.22
N PRO A 313 5.08 -38.45 17.17
CA PRO A 313 3.96 -38.41 18.10
C PRO A 313 4.05 -37.25 19.11
N VAL A 314 5.22 -36.65 19.31
CA VAL A 314 5.37 -35.44 20.12
C VAL A 314 4.84 -34.23 19.36
N ALA A 315 5.26 -34.06 18.10
CA ALA A 315 4.77 -32.98 17.24
C ALA A 315 3.24 -33.04 17.02
N VAL A 316 2.67 -34.24 16.84
CA VAL A 316 1.20 -34.41 16.67
C VAL A 316 0.44 -33.99 17.94
N ARG A 317 0.96 -34.32 19.13
CA ARG A 317 0.36 -33.89 20.40
C ARG A 317 0.44 -32.38 20.59
N GLU A 318 1.59 -31.78 20.31
CA GLU A 318 1.78 -30.33 20.36
C GLU A 318 0.83 -29.61 19.38
N ALA A 319 0.73 -30.10 18.13
CA ALA A 319 -0.18 -29.56 17.14
C ALA A 319 -1.63 -29.59 17.60
N THR A 320 -2.06 -30.72 18.20
CA THR A 320 -3.41 -30.89 18.72
C THR A 320 -3.74 -29.87 19.81
N VAL A 321 -2.78 -29.58 20.71
CA VAL A 321 -2.95 -28.54 21.75
C VAL A 321 -3.18 -27.17 21.13
N HIS A 322 -2.38 -26.78 20.15
CA HIS A 322 -2.52 -25.48 19.48
C HIS A 322 -3.83 -25.38 18.69
N LEU A 323 -4.18 -26.40 17.90
CA LEU A 323 -5.39 -26.40 17.08
C LEU A 323 -6.67 -26.42 17.94
N ASN A 324 -6.69 -27.17 19.04
CA ASN A 324 -7.82 -27.13 19.98
C ASN A 324 -7.99 -25.74 20.59
N SER A 325 -6.90 -25.08 20.98
CA SER A 325 -6.96 -23.72 21.49
C SER A 325 -7.52 -22.72 20.45
N VAL A 326 -7.16 -22.89 19.17
CA VAL A 326 -7.73 -22.10 18.06
C VAL A 326 -9.22 -22.38 17.92
N VAL A 327 -9.64 -23.65 17.92
CA VAL A 327 -11.05 -24.05 17.84
C VAL A 327 -11.87 -23.45 18.98
N ASP A 328 -11.38 -23.50 20.22
CA ASP A 328 -12.08 -22.92 21.37
C ASP A 328 -12.22 -21.39 21.25
N THR A 329 -11.15 -20.73 20.80
CA THR A 329 -11.16 -19.28 20.53
C THR A 329 -12.17 -18.94 19.42
N LEU A 330 -12.16 -19.70 18.33
CA LEU A 330 -13.09 -19.53 17.21
C LEU A 330 -14.54 -19.81 17.60
N ARG A 331 -14.81 -20.82 18.43
CA ARG A 331 -16.16 -21.09 18.98
C ARG A 331 -16.67 -19.95 19.86
N SER A 332 -15.76 -19.27 20.55
CA SER A 332 -16.09 -18.08 21.33
C SER A 332 -16.33 -16.82 20.47
N SER A 333 -15.98 -16.85 19.18
CA SER A 333 -16.17 -15.74 18.23
C SER A 333 -17.63 -15.58 17.82
N ASP A 334 -18.11 -14.34 17.87
CA ASP A 334 -19.46 -13.97 17.46
C ASP A 334 -19.74 -14.24 15.98
N ALA A 335 -18.72 -14.13 15.12
CA ALA A 335 -18.89 -14.34 13.68
C ALA A 335 -19.23 -15.80 13.37
N ILE A 336 -18.50 -16.75 13.96
CA ILE A 336 -18.74 -18.18 13.77
C ILE A 336 -20.08 -18.58 14.40
N ARG A 337 -20.42 -18.04 15.58
CA ARG A 337 -21.76 -18.25 16.16
C ARG A 337 -22.87 -17.73 15.24
N LYS A 338 -22.69 -16.57 14.62
CA LYS A 338 -23.66 -16.00 13.66
C LYS A 338 -23.78 -16.85 12.39
N VAL A 339 -22.67 -17.34 11.85
CA VAL A 339 -22.65 -18.24 10.68
C VAL A 339 -23.31 -19.58 11.02
N GLN A 340 -23.00 -20.18 12.18
CA GLN A 340 -23.63 -21.42 12.65
C GLN A 340 -25.15 -21.24 12.78
N ARG A 341 -25.60 -20.16 13.44
CA ARG A 341 -27.04 -19.84 13.58
C ARG A 341 -27.74 -19.63 12.23
N ALA A 342 -27.06 -19.00 11.27
CA ALA A 342 -27.58 -18.82 9.92
C ALA A 342 -27.68 -20.16 9.17
N SER A 343 -26.66 -21.01 9.28
CA SER A 343 -26.65 -22.37 8.70
C SER A 343 -27.75 -23.26 9.30
N ASP A 344 -27.91 -23.26 10.63
CA ASP A 344 -28.97 -24.00 11.32
C ASP A 344 -30.37 -23.49 10.95
N GLY A 345 -30.49 -22.18 10.68
CA GLY A 345 -31.71 -21.56 10.17
C GLY A 345 -32.03 -22.00 8.74
N LEU A 346 -31.02 -22.03 7.86
CA LEU A 346 -31.17 -22.49 6.48
C LEU A 346 -31.53 -23.98 6.40
N GLN A 347 -30.89 -24.82 7.20
CA GLN A 347 -31.17 -26.26 7.23
C GLN A 347 -32.59 -26.55 7.77
N ARG A 348 -33.04 -25.79 8.77
CA ARG A 348 -34.44 -25.83 9.22
C ARG A 348 -35.41 -25.39 8.13
N ALA A 349 -35.10 -24.32 7.41
CA ALA A 349 -35.93 -23.87 6.30
C ALA A 349 -36.02 -24.93 5.17
N GLN A 350 -34.91 -25.57 4.82
CA GLN A 350 -34.86 -26.66 3.83
C GLN A 350 -35.71 -27.85 4.29
N ASN A 351 -35.56 -28.28 5.55
CA ASN A 351 -36.36 -29.37 6.12
C ASN A 351 -37.87 -29.03 6.13
N MET A 352 -38.25 -27.78 6.41
CA MET A 352 -39.66 -27.34 6.34
C MET A 352 -40.21 -27.35 4.92
N VAL A 353 -39.41 -26.95 3.92
CA VAL A 353 -39.80 -27.01 2.50
C VAL A 353 -39.94 -28.44 2.04
N GLU A 354 -38.99 -29.32 2.38
CA GLU A 354 -39.07 -30.75 2.05
C GLU A 354 -40.27 -31.42 2.73
N THR A 355 -40.52 -31.09 3.99
CA THR A 355 -41.67 -31.60 4.74
C THR A 355 -42.98 -31.14 4.09
N ARG A 356 -43.11 -29.86 3.72
CA ARG A 356 -44.27 -29.36 2.97
C ARG A 356 -44.42 -30.01 1.60
N ARG A 357 -43.31 -30.27 0.89
CA ARG A 357 -43.32 -30.97 -0.40
C ARG A 357 -43.82 -32.41 -0.25
N ARG A 358 -43.39 -33.12 0.80
CA ARG A 358 -43.87 -34.48 1.12
C ARG A 358 -45.36 -34.48 1.51
N PHE A 359 -45.82 -33.50 2.27
CA PHE A 359 -47.25 -33.35 2.57
C PHE A 359 -48.07 -33.04 1.31
N ALA A 360 -47.63 -32.14 0.43
CA ALA A 360 -48.36 -31.81 -0.80
C ALA A 360 -48.49 -33.01 -1.76
N VAL A 361 -47.48 -33.87 -1.83
CA VAL A 361 -47.52 -35.11 -2.64
C VAL A 361 -48.45 -36.16 -2.04
N ASN A 362 -48.52 -36.26 -0.71
CA ASN A 362 -49.41 -37.22 -0.03
C ASN A 362 -50.90 -36.81 0.00
N PHE A 363 -51.23 -35.56 -0.34
CA PHE A 363 -52.61 -35.05 -0.40
C PHE A 363 -53.07 -34.72 -1.84
N SER A 364 -52.31 -35.11 -2.86
CA SER A 364 -52.65 -34.91 -4.28
C SER A 364 -52.81 -36.21 -5.09
N ALA A 365 -52.89 -37.35 -4.39
CA ALA A 365 -53.40 -38.64 -4.88
C ALA A 365 -54.70 -38.95 -4.14
#